data_AF-A0A098EAD8-F1
#
_entry.id   AF-A0A098EAD8-F1
#
_cell.length_a   1.000
_cell.length_b   1.000
_cell.length_c   1.000
_cell.angle_alpha   90.00
_cell.angle_beta   90.00
_cell.angle_gamma   90.00
#
_symmetry.space_group_name_H-M   'P 1'
#
loop_
_entity.id
_entity.type
_entity.pdbx_description
1 polymer ?
#
loop_
_entity_poly.entity_id
_entity_poly.type
_entity_poly.pdbx_seq_one_letter_code
_entity_poly.pdbx_strand_id
1 'polypeptide(L)' 'MENKKTPNFVRSALWSYDDDKIDIGKDKKIIIDHILNHGTDEQIRWLFKTYSVKEIREVECQIEVGH' A
#
# COMPACT_ATOMS: atom_id res chain seq x y z
N MET A 1 10.56 -0.17 -18.96
CA MET A 1 10.22 -0.42 -17.55
C MET A 1 8.85 0.20 -17.35
N GLU A 2 7.80 -0.62 -17.27
CA GLU A 2 6.42 -0.11 -17.26
C GLU A 2 6.14 0.51 -15.89
N ASN A 3 5.93 1.83 -15.85
CA ASN A 3 5.39 2.53 -14.68
C ASN A 3 4.01 1.94 -14.40
N LYS A 4 3.94 0.97 -13.48
CA LYS A 4 2.67 0.50 -12.92
C LYS A 4 2.06 1.66 -12.15
N LYS A 5 1.27 2.48 -12.84
CA LYS A 5 0.55 3.60 -12.26
C LYS A 5 -0.41 3.05 -11.20
N THR A 6 -0.30 3.58 -9.99
CA THR A 6 -1.23 3.33 -8.90
C THR A 6 -2.64 3.73 -9.36
N PRO A 7 -3.66 2.89 -9.16
CA PRO A 7 -5.04 3.28 -9.47
C PRO A 7 -5.45 4.52 -8.69
N ASN A 8 -6.24 5.41 -9.29
CA ASN A 8 -6.68 6.64 -8.62
C ASN A 8 -7.44 6.39 -7.31
N PHE A 9 -8.21 5.30 -7.21
CA PHE A 9 -8.91 4.97 -5.98
C PHE A 9 -7.96 4.59 -4.84
N VAL A 10 -6.82 3.97 -5.13
CA VAL A 10 -5.77 3.67 -4.14
C VAL A 10 -5.07 4.95 -3.71
N ARG A 11 -4.82 5.84 -4.67
CA ARG A 11 -4.26 7.18 -4.43
C ARG A 11 -5.14 8.00 -3.47
N SER A 12 -6.46 7.84 -3.53
CA SER A 12 -7.37 8.47 -2.55
C SER A 12 -7.18 7.98 -1.10
N ALA A 13 -6.72 6.75 -0.85
CA ALA A 13 -6.36 6.31 0.51
C ALA A 13 -5.04 6.94 0.99
N LEU A 14 -4.21 7.40 0.06
CA LEU A 14 -2.88 7.94 0.30
C LEU A 14 -2.88 9.48 0.26
N TRP A 15 -4.02 10.12 0.56
CA TRP A 15 -4.22 11.57 0.50
C TRP A 15 -3.24 12.40 1.35
N SER A 16 -2.56 11.76 2.31
CA SER A 16 -1.51 12.36 3.15
C SER A 16 -0.10 12.29 2.53
N TYR A 17 0.07 11.48 1.48
CA TYR A 17 1.32 11.31 0.77
C TYR A 17 1.30 12.08 -0.55
N ASP A 18 2.42 12.73 -0.86
CA ASP A 18 2.62 13.45 -2.11
C ASP A 18 2.50 12.49 -3.30
N ASP A 19 1.39 12.60 -4.02
CA ASP A 19 0.95 11.59 -4.95
C ASP A 19 1.89 11.39 -6.16
N ASP A 20 2.76 12.37 -6.41
CA ASP A 20 3.70 12.36 -7.53
C ASP A 20 4.89 11.43 -7.28
N LYS A 21 5.09 10.99 -6.03
CA LYS A 21 6.27 10.20 -5.62
C LYS A 21 5.98 8.76 -5.20
N ILE A 22 4.71 8.35 -5.11
CA ILE A 22 4.38 6.98 -4.72
C ILE A 22 4.66 6.00 -5.85
N ASP A 23 5.62 5.10 -5.61
CA ASP A 23 5.92 3.96 -6.45
C ASP A 23 5.39 2.68 -5.80
N ILE A 24 4.48 1.96 -6.47
CA ILE A 24 3.87 0.75 -5.89
C ILE A 24 4.87 -0.36 -5.57
N GLY A 25 6.07 -0.34 -6.15
CA GLY A 25 7.12 -1.32 -5.87
C GLY A 25 7.98 -0.91 -4.68
N LYS A 26 8.43 0.35 -4.64
CA LYS A 26 9.30 0.89 -3.59
C LYS A 26 8.53 1.22 -2.32
N ASP A 27 7.37 1.85 -2.45
CA ASP A 27 6.55 2.35 -1.36
C ASP A 27 5.47 1.36 -0.91
N LYS A 28 5.60 0.08 -1.31
CA LYS A 28 4.65 -0.98 -0.95
C LYS A 28 4.34 -1.04 0.55
N LYS A 29 5.33 -0.77 1.41
CA LYS A 29 5.14 -0.73 2.87
C LYS A 29 4.12 0.32 3.29
N ILE A 30 4.29 1.55 2.81
CA ILE A 30 3.40 2.68 3.11
C ILE A 30 2.00 2.39 2.55
N ILE A 31 1.92 1.85 1.34
CA ILE A 31 0.65 1.52 0.69
C ILE A 31 -0.11 0.44 1.46
N ILE A 32 0.59 -0.64 1.84
CA ILE A 32 0.02 -1.75 2.61
C ILE A 32 -0.46 -1.25 3.97
N ASP A 33 0.36 -0.52 4.71
CA ASP A 33 0.03 0.03 6.02
C ASP A 33 -1.17 1.00 5.96
N HIS A 34 -1.17 1.97 5.04
CA HIS A 34 -2.26 2.93 4.91
C HIS A 34 -3.58 2.26 4.53
N ILE A 35 -3.55 1.30 3.60
CA ILE A 35 -4.77 0.62 3.16
C ILE A 35 -5.29 -0.34 4.24
N LEU A 36 -4.40 -1.00 5.00
CA LEU A 36 -4.83 -1.86 6.11
C LEU A 36 -5.45 -1.06 7.25
N ASN A 37 -4.88 0.10 7.59
CA ASN A 37 -5.35 0.92 8.71
C ASN A 37 -6.54 1.83 8.34
N HIS A 38 -6.52 2.41 7.14
CA HIS A 38 -7.45 3.47 6.72
C HIS A 38 -8.16 3.20 5.38
N GLY A 39 -7.85 2.08 4.72
CA GLY A 39 -8.45 1.73 3.44
C GLY A 39 -9.87 1.18 3.57
N THR A 40 -10.60 1.27 2.46
CA THR A 40 -11.93 0.70 2.25
C THR A 40 -11.83 -0.74 1.75
N ASP A 41 -12.94 -1.49 1.82
CA ASP A 41 -13.01 -2.88 1.32
C ASP A 41 -12.51 -3.05 -0.12
N GLU A 42 -12.77 -2.07 -1.00
CA GLU A 42 -12.32 -2.12 -2.39
C GLU A 42 -10.78 -1.98 -2.49
N GLN A 43 -10.20 -1.09 -1.70
CA GLN A 43 -8.75 -0.88 -1.64
C GLN A 43 -8.05 -2.09 -1.02
N ILE A 44 -8.63 -2.69 0.02
CA ILE A 44 -8.13 -3.93 0.63
C ILE A 44 -8.16 -5.07 -0.39
N ARG A 45 -9.27 -5.25 -1.13
CA ARG A 45 -9.34 -6.27 -2.20
C ARG A 45 -8.29 -6.04 -3.28
N TRP A 46 -8.03 -4.79 -3.64
CA TRP A 46 -6.95 -4.45 -4.58
C TRP A 46 -5.57 -4.76 -4.01
N LEU A 47 -5.36 -4.49 -2.72
CA LEU A 47 -4.10 -4.78 -2.02
C LEU A 47 -3.75 -6.27 -2.14
N PHE A 48 -4.69 -7.15 -1.80
CA PHE A 48 -4.51 -8.60 -1.88
C PHE A 48 -4.40 -9.13 -3.32
N LYS A 49 -4.84 -8.37 -4.32
CA LYS A 49 -4.62 -8.69 -5.74
C LYS A 49 -3.27 -8.22 -6.27
N THR A 50 -2.72 -7.16 -5.68
CA THR A 50 -1.50 -6.50 -6.13
C THR A 50 -0.26 -7.06 -5.44
N TYR A 51 -0.36 -7.27 -4.14
CA TYR A 51 0.72 -7.78 -3.30
C TYR A 51 0.38 -9.20 -2.85
N SER A 52 1.41 -10.05 -2.77
CA SER A 52 1.23 -11.38 -2.21
C SER A 52 1.01 -11.30 -0.71
N VAL A 53 0.24 -12.23 -0.15
CA VAL A 53 0.02 -12.34 1.32
C VAL A 53 1.34 -12.34 2.10
N LYS A 54 2.40 -12.94 1.53
CA LYS A 54 3.75 -12.90 2.13
C LYS A 54 4.28 -11.48 2.27
N GLU A 55 4.14 -10.64 1.25
CA GLU A 55 4.60 -9.26 1.30
C GLU A 55 3.80 -8.45 2.32
N ILE A 56 2.48 -8.62 2.33
CA ILE A 56 1.59 -7.96 3.29
C ILE A 56 2.00 -8.32 4.73
N ARG A 57 2.21 -9.62 5.01
CA ARG A 57 2.67 -10.08 6.33
C ARG A 57 4.07 -9.58 6.69
N GLU A 58 4.95 -9.43 5.71
CA GLU A 58 6.31 -8.92 5.93
C GLU A 58 6.30 -7.44 6.32
N VAL A 59 5.33 -6.66 5.83
CA VAL A 59 5.12 -5.27 6.26
C VAL A 59 4.60 -5.24 7.70
N GLU A 60 3.52 -5.97 7.99
CA GLU A 60 2.93 -6.04 9.33
C GLU A 60 3.94 -6.49 10.40
N CYS A 61 4.74 -7.52 10.09
CA CYS A 61 5.73 -8.05 11.02
C CYS A 61 6.85 -7.05 11.36
N GLN A 62 7.08 -6.02 10.53
CA GLN A 62 8.09 -4.98 10.79
C GLN A 62 7.61 -3.86 11.71
N ILE A 63 6.30 -3.73 11.94
CA ILE A 63 5.73 -2.65 12.75
C ILE A 63 5.84 -2.97 14.26
N GLU A 64 6.00 -4.24 14.63
CA GLU A 64 6.00 -4.69 16.04
C GLU A 64 7.31 -4.42 16.82
N VAL A 65 8.36 -3.86 16.20
CA VAL A 65 9.68 -3.66 16.86
C VAL A 65 10.03 -2.21 17.22
N GLY A 66 9.04 -1.33 17.37
CA GLY A 66 9.30 0.07 17.75
C GLY A 66 8.26 0.71 18.66
N HIS A 67 8.33 0.43 19.95
CA HIS A 67 7.91 1.36 21.02
C HIS A 67 8.92 1.29 22.18
#